data_AF-A0A6A8LSW1-F1
#
_entry.id   AF-A0A6A8LSW1-F1
#
_cell.length_a   1.000
_cell.length_b   1.000
_cell.length_c   1.000
_cell.angle_alpha   90.00
_cell.angle_beta   90.00
_cell.angle_gamma   90.00
#
_symmetry.space_group_name_H-M   'P 1'
#
loop_
_entity.id
_entity.type
_entity.pdbx_description
1 polymer ?
#
loop_
_entity_poly.entity_id
_entity_poly.type
_entity_poly.pdbx_seq_one_letter_code
_entity_poly.pdbx_strand_id
1 'polypeptide(L)'
;PEWQIVMVGPVVKIDPASLPQRDNIHWLGQQPYQALPQFLAGWDVCLMPFAINASTRYISPTKVLEYMAAQLPIVSTAIIDVARHYAEEVAVA
;
A
#
# COMPACT_ATOMS: atom_id res chain seq x y z
N PRO A 1 2.37 12.14 -15.69
CA PRO A 1 2.65 12.62 -14.31
C PRO A 1 4.11 12.29 -13.97
N GLU A 2 4.72 13.03 -13.06
CA GLU A 2 6.13 12.80 -12.67
C GLU A 2 6.28 11.69 -11.62
N TRP A 3 5.22 11.42 -10.85
CA TRP A 3 5.18 10.38 -9.83
C TRP A 3 5.05 8.96 -10.40
N GLN A 4 5.63 8.00 -9.68
CA GLN A 4 5.63 6.57 -9.99
C GLN A 4 4.81 5.80 -8.95
N ILE A 5 4.01 4.83 -9.39
CA ILE A 5 3.34 3.88 -8.50
C ILE A 5 4.03 2.53 -8.64
N VAL A 6 4.63 2.06 -7.55
CA VAL A 6 5.38 0.80 -7.54
C VAL A 6 4.63 -0.23 -6.68
N MET A 7 4.16 -1.30 -7.32
CA MET A 7 3.40 -2.37 -6.70
C MET A 7 4.33 -3.57 -6.45
N VAL A 8 4.64 -3.80 -5.17
CA VAL A 8 5.47 -4.93 -4.70
C VAL A 8 4.58 -5.96 -4.02
N GLY A 9 4.39 -7.10 -4.67
CA GLY A 9 3.53 -8.18 -4.20
C GLY A 9 2.89 -8.96 -5.35
N PRO A 10 2.40 -10.18 -5.07
CA PRO A 10 1.76 -11.01 -6.08
C PRO A 10 0.41 -10.43 -6.50
N VAL A 11 0.07 -10.62 -7.78
CA VAL A 11 -1.28 -10.37 -8.29
C VAL A 11 -2.11 -11.62 -7.99
N VAL A 12 -3.10 -11.48 -7.10
CA VAL A 12 -3.94 -12.59 -6.66
C VAL A 12 -5.42 -12.24 -6.82
N LYS A 13 -6.25 -13.25 -7.12
CA LYS A 13 -7.72 -13.16 -7.21
C LYS A 13 -8.28 -12.27 -8.34
N ILE A 14 -7.42 -11.71 -9.19
CA ILE A 14 -7.79 -10.93 -10.38
C ILE A 14 -6.96 -11.39 -11.58
N ASP A 15 -7.50 -11.19 -12.78
CA ASP A 15 -6.78 -11.46 -14.03
C ASP A 15 -5.67 -10.41 -14.22
N PRO A 16 -4.38 -10.80 -14.34
CA PRO A 16 -3.29 -9.87 -14.64
C PRO A 16 -3.53 -9.01 -15.89
N ALA A 17 -4.26 -9.50 -16.89
CA ALA A 17 -4.59 -8.74 -18.09
C ALA A 17 -5.56 -7.57 -17.82
N SER A 18 -6.29 -7.60 -16.70
CA SER A 18 -7.21 -6.53 -16.30
C SER A 18 -6.53 -5.38 -15.53
N LEU A 19 -5.24 -5.52 -15.20
CA LEU A 19 -4.51 -4.51 -14.44
C LEU A 19 -4.35 -3.22 -15.25
N PRO A 20 -4.44 -2.04 -14.61
CA PRO A 20 -4.18 -0.78 -15.29
C PRO A 20 -2.73 -0.76 -15.81
N GLN A 21 -2.59 -0.45 -17.09
CA GLN A 21 -1.31 -0.31 -17.78
C GLN A 21 -1.06 1.17 -18.08
N ARG A 22 -0.03 1.73 -17.45
CA ARG A 22 0.48 3.09 -17.71
C ARG A 22 1.97 3.11 -17.45
N ASP A 23 2.69 3.99 -18.15
CA ASP A 23 4.15 4.08 -18.07
C ASP A 23 4.68 4.36 -16.65
N ASN A 24 3.84 4.92 -15.78
CA ASN A 24 4.19 5.24 -14.41
C ASN A 24 3.64 4.25 -13.36
N ILE A 25 3.12 3.10 -13.79
CA ILE A 25 2.64 2.02 -12.91
C ILE A 25 3.53 0.80 -13.13
N HIS A 26 4.18 0.36 -12.06
CA HIS A 26 5.15 -0.74 -12.08
C HIS A 26 4.62 -1.92 -11.27
N TRP A 27 4.36 -3.05 -11.93
CA TRP A 27 3.94 -4.29 -11.28
C TRP A 27 5.14 -5.23 -11.13
N LEU A 28 5.77 -5.25 -9.94
CA LEU A 28 7.01 -6.01 -9.71
C LEU A 28 6.79 -7.46 -9.27
N GLY A 29 5.53 -7.86 -9.05
CA GLY A 29 5.17 -9.20 -8.63
C GLY A 29 5.66 -9.54 -7.21
N GLN A 30 5.65 -10.83 -6.89
CA GLN A 30 6.13 -11.34 -5.61
C GLN A 30 7.63 -11.05 -5.45
N GLN A 31 8.00 -10.46 -4.32
CA GLN A 31 9.39 -10.23 -3.94
C GLN A 31 9.72 -10.97 -2.63
N PRO A 32 10.98 -11.36 -2.39
CA PRO A 32 11.39 -11.92 -1.10
C PRO A 32 11.27 -10.85 -0.02
N TYR A 33 10.86 -11.25 1.18
CA TYR A 33 10.65 -10.31 2.31
C TYR A 33 11.90 -9.47 2.63
N GLN A 34 13.08 -10.06 2.49
CA GLN A 34 14.37 -9.39 2.72
C GLN A 34 14.65 -8.24 1.74
N ALA A 35 14.00 -8.22 0.57
CA ALA A 35 14.16 -7.15 -0.40
C ALA A 35 13.24 -5.94 -0.13
N LEU A 36 12.19 -6.11 0.68
CA LEU A 36 11.21 -5.04 0.96
C LEU A 36 11.85 -3.75 1.50
N PRO A 37 12.83 -3.78 2.43
CA PRO A 37 13.50 -2.56 2.88
C PRO A 37 14.16 -1.77 1.76
N GLN A 38 14.72 -2.44 0.74
CA GLN A 38 15.36 -1.78 -0.39
C GLN A 38 14.34 -1.04 -1.28
N PHE A 39 13.14 -1.60 -1.44
CA PHE A 39 12.06 -0.90 -2.15
C PHE A 39 11.59 0.32 -1.38
N LEU A 40 11.32 0.15 -0.08
CA LEU A 40 10.88 1.24 0.79
C LEU A 40 11.88 2.39 0.84
N ALA A 41 13.19 2.10 0.89
CA ALA A 41 14.22 3.12 0.87
C ALA A 41 14.20 4.03 -0.37
N GLY A 42 13.57 3.58 -1.47
CA GLY A 42 13.40 4.35 -2.69
C GLY A 42 12.02 5.01 -2.85
N TRP A 43 11.15 4.93 -1.85
CA TRP A 43 9.79 5.49 -1.90
C TRP A 43 9.68 6.78 -1.10
N ASP A 44 8.89 7.72 -1.61
CA ASP A 44 8.57 8.97 -0.90
C ASP A 44 7.35 8.81 0.02
N VAL A 45 6.44 7.89 -0.30
CA VAL A 45 5.17 7.69 0.41
C VAL A 45 4.70 6.25 0.29
N CYS A 46 4.07 5.75 1.35
CA CYS A 46 3.46 4.43 1.41
C CYS A 46 1.93 4.54 1.30
N LEU A 47 1.32 3.75 0.42
CA LEU A 47 -0.12 3.77 0.17
C LEU A 47 -0.83 2.52 0.70
N MET A 48 -1.98 2.72 1.35
CA MET A 48 -2.93 1.68 1.75
C MET A 48 -4.33 1.94 1.17
N PRO A 49 -4.50 1.86 -0.16
CA PRO A 49 -5.74 2.23 -0.83
C PRO A 49 -6.78 1.09 -0.80
N PHE A 50 -7.22 0.69 0.39
CA PHE A 50 -8.23 -0.37 0.52
C PHE A 50 -9.57 0.08 -0.04
N ALA A 51 -10.20 -0.75 -0.88
CA ALA A 51 -11.58 -0.53 -1.30
C ALA A 51 -12.50 -0.59 -0.07
N ILE A 52 -13.39 0.40 0.10
CA ILE A 52 -14.34 0.43 1.23
C ILE A 52 -15.58 -0.39 0.88
N ASN A 53 -15.68 -1.58 1.48
CA ASN A 53 -16.78 -2.52 1.25
C ASN A 53 -16.97 -3.46 2.46
N ALA A 54 -17.86 -4.46 2.33
CA ALA A 54 -18.15 -5.40 3.41
C ALA A 54 -16.92 -6.22 3.86
N SER A 55 -15.99 -6.52 2.94
CA SER A 55 -14.79 -7.31 3.24
C SER A 55 -13.71 -6.53 3.98
N THR A 56 -13.69 -5.21 3.84
CA THR A 56 -12.71 -4.32 4.51
C THR A 56 -13.28 -3.60 5.73
N ARG A 57 -14.55 -3.85 6.08
CA ARG A 57 -15.21 -3.19 7.22
C ARG A 57 -14.52 -3.45 8.56
N TYR A 58 -13.93 -4.63 8.73
CA TYR A 58 -13.36 -5.11 10.00
C TYR A 58 -11.89 -5.51 9.89
N ILE A 59 -11.17 -5.00 8.90
CA ILE A 59 -9.74 -5.30 8.76
C ILE A 59 -8.91 -4.41 9.69
N SER A 60 -7.84 -4.99 10.22
CA SER A 60 -6.75 -4.27 10.87
C SER A 60 -5.48 -4.54 10.06
N PRO A 61 -5.07 -3.61 9.16
CA PRO A 61 -4.00 -3.89 8.22
C PRO A 61 -2.63 -3.90 8.91
N THR A 62 -1.93 -5.05 8.88
CA THR A 62 -0.55 -5.18 9.41
C THR A 62 0.45 -4.26 8.72
N LYS A 63 0.13 -3.85 7.49
CA LYS A 63 0.93 -2.98 6.63
C LYS A 63 1.22 -1.61 7.27
N VAL A 64 0.35 -1.13 8.18
CA VAL A 64 0.57 0.11 8.92
C VAL A 64 1.89 0.04 9.70
N LEU A 65 2.12 -1.05 10.43
CA LEU A 65 3.31 -1.22 11.28
C LEU A 65 4.58 -1.36 10.44
N GLU A 66 4.51 -2.08 9.31
CA GLU A 66 5.62 -2.19 8.37
C GLU A 66 6.03 -0.82 7.81
N TYR A 67 5.06 0.02 7.45
CA TYR A 67 5.32 1.35 6.92
C TYR A 67 5.79 2.34 7.99
N MET A 68 5.27 2.24 9.22
CA MET A 68 5.78 3.01 10.36
C MET A 68 7.24 2.66 10.66
N ALA A 69 7.61 1.37 10.60
CA ALA A 69 8.99 0.94 10.77
C ALA A 69 9.92 1.47 9.66
N ALA A 70 9.39 1.72 8.47
CA ALA A 70 10.12 2.37 7.38
C ALA A 70 10.26 3.90 7.56
N GLN A 71 9.55 4.49 8.52
CA GLN A 71 9.53 5.93 8.81
C GLN A 71 9.16 6.80 7.60
N LEU A 72 8.30 6.28 6.72
CA LEU A 72 7.79 6.99 5.57
C LEU A 72 6.38 7.54 5.85
N PRO A 73 6.00 8.69 5.25
CA PRO A 73 4.62 9.14 5.25
C PRO A 73 3.68 8.05 4.72
N ILE A 74 2.54 7.89 5.38
CA ILE A 74 1.55 6.85 5.05
C ILE A 74 0.23 7.51 4.68
N VAL A 75 -0.36 7.10 3.57
CA VAL A 75 -1.72 7.50 3.16
C VAL A 75 -2.60 6.26 3.07
N SER A 76 -3.78 6.31 3.68
CA SER A 76 -4.74 5.22 3.67
C SER A 76 -6.13 5.71 3.30
N THR A 77 -6.94 4.84 2.71
CA THR A 77 -8.40 5.05 2.74
C THR A 77 -8.91 4.95 4.18
N ALA A 78 -10.11 5.47 4.43
CA ALA A 78 -10.77 5.53 5.75
C ALA A 78 -11.21 4.16 6.30
N ILE A 79 -10.24 3.25 6.49
CA ILE A 79 -10.40 2.01 7.25
C ILE A 79 -10.58 2.37 8.73
N ILE A 80 -11.62 1.81 9.35
CA ILE A 80 -12.06 2.16 10.71
C ILE A 80 -10.91 2.02 11.72
N ASP A 81 -10.18 0.89 11.69
CA ASP A 81 -9.07 0.66 12.60
C ASP A 81 -7.91 1.63 12.36
N VAL A 82 -7.63 1.99 11.10
CA VAL A 82 -6.58 2.98 10.76
C VAL A 82 -6.95 4.35 11.32
N ALA A 83 -8.16 4.82 11.03
CA ALA A 83 -8.65 6.11 11.48
C ALA A 83 -8.83 6.19 13.01
N ARG A 84 -9.03 5.05 13.69
CA ARG A 84 -9.18 5.02 15.15
C ARG A 84 -7.84 4.96 15.88
N HIS A 85 -6.89 4.17 15.36
CA HIS A 85 -5.68 3.82 16.10
C HIS A 85 -4.41 4.51 15.61
N TYR A 86 -4.41 5.06 14.39
CA TYR A 86 -3.20 5.57 13.74
C TYR A 86 -3.44 6.91 13.02
N ALA A 87 -4.42 7.70 13.46
CA ALA A 87 -4.80 8.95 12.79
C ALA A 87 -3.76 10.07 12.91
N GLU A 88 -2.81 9.98 13.85
CA GLU A 88 -1.73 10.96 14.00
C GLU A 88 -0.56 10.66 13.04
N GLU A 89 -0.38 9.38 12.69
CA GLU A 89 0.73 8.88 11.89
C GLU A 89 0.34 8.61 10.43
N VAL A 90 -0.94 8.36 10.17
CA VAL A 90 -1.47 8.02 8.84
C VAL A 90 -2.44 9.10 8.36
N ALA A 91 -2.13 9.69 7.22
CA ALA A 91 -3.07 10.58 6.55
C ALA A 91 -4.22 9.75 5.95
N VAL A 92 -5.45 10.02 6.40
CA VAL A 92 -6.66 9.37 5.87
C VAL A 92 -7.27 10.26 4.79
N ALA A 93 -7.46 9.69 3.59
CA ALA A 93 -8.01 10.38 2.42
C ALA A 93 -9.14 9.59 1.75
#